data_AF-A0A2T0UET4-F1
#
_entry.id   AF-A0A2T0UET4-F1
#
_cell.length_a   1.000
_cell.length_b   1.000
_cell.length_c   1.000
_cell.angle_alpha   90.00
_cell.angle_beta   90.00
_cell.angle_gamma   90.00
#
_symmetry.space_group_name_H-M   'P 1'
#
loop_
_entity.id
_entity.type
_entity.pdbx_description
1 polymer ?
#
loop_
_entity_poly.entity_id
_entity_poly.type
_entity_poly.pdbx_seq_one_letter_code
_entity_poly.pdbx_strand_id
1 'polypeptide(L)'
;MTNPIGFLEARLTEDEAIATEASPGPWHLNAEHDEVIAVDDIEVCTAFALSSNQQRNTARHIARHDPSRVLREIQAKRALLAIYKHAIETWDIVGDGFRVVERAVVALAAVYSDHPDYDPTWATAETI
;
A
#
# COMPACT_ATOMS: atom_id res chain seq x y z
N MET A 1 6.87 8.17 21.03
CA MET A 1 5.55 7.80 20.48
C MET A 1 5.53 8.29 19.05
N THR A 2 5.46 7.38 18.08
CA THR A 2 5.33 7.73 16.66
C THR A 2 3.90 8.19 16.41
N ASN A 3 3.69 9.28 15.66
CA ASN A 3 2.35 9.70 15.24
C ASN A 3 1.94 8.95 13.95
N PRO A 4 0.66 8.99 13.54
CA PRO A 4 0.19 8.28 12.35
C PRO A 4 0.96 8.62 11.06
N ILE A 5 1.44 9.87 10.92
CA ILE A 5 2.22 10.31 9.76
C ILE A 5 3.56 9.57 9.70
N GLY A 6 4.36 9.64 10.77
CA GLY A 6 5.68 9.02 10.82
C GLY A 6 5.60 7.51 10.69
N PHE A 7 4.55 6.90 11.24
CA PHE A 7 4.28 5.47 11.06
C PHE A 7 4.01 5.14 9.58
N LEU A 8 3.10 5.88 8.93
CA LEU A 8 2.78 5.63 7.53
C LEU A 8 4.00 5.86 6.61
N GLU A 9 4.82 6.88 6.86
CA GLU A 9 6.05 7.11 6.10
C GLU A 9 7.06 5.97 6.20
N ALA A 10 7.22 5.40 7.40
CA ALA A 10 8.08 4.23 7.60
C ALA A 10 7.57 3.02 6.80
N ARG A 11 6.26 2.71 6.90
CA ARG A 11 5.66 1.58 6.18
C ARG A 11 5.72 1.76 4.66
N LEU A 12 5.51 2.98 4.15
CA LEU A 12 5.66 3.26 2.71
C LEU A 12 7.11 3.12 2.22
N THR A 13 8.10 3.36 3.09
CA THR A 13 9.52 3.17 2.76
C THR A 13 9.87 1.69 2.71
N GLU A 14 9.37 0.90 3.65
CA GLU A 14 9.52 -0.57 3.65
C GLU A 14 8.86 -1.20 2.41
N ASP A 15 7.63 -0.83 2.10
CA ASP A 15 6.92 -1.33 0.92
C ASP A 15 7.62 -0.94 -0.38
N GLU A 16 8.22 0.26 -0.45
CA GLU A 16 8.99 0.70 -1.62
C GLU A 16 10.25 -0.14 -1.81
N ALA A 17 10.97 -0.45 -0.73
CA ALA A 17 12.14 -1.30 -0.78
C ALA A 17 11.77 -2.70 -1.29
N ILE A 18 10.73 -3.32 -0.72
CA ILE A 18 10.25 -4.64 -1.13
C ILE A 18 9.80 -4.63 -2.60
N ALA A 19 9.03 -3.63 -3.03
CA ALA A 19 8.60 -3.51 -4.42
C ALA A 19 9.78 -3.32 -5.38
N THR A 20 10.80 -2.56 -4.98
CA THR A 20 11.99 -2.31 -5.82
C THR A 20 12.87 -3.56 -5.96
N GLU A 21 12.93 -4.41 -4.93
CA GLU A 21 13.71 -5.65 -4.95
C GLU A 21 13.02 -6.79 -5.72
N ALA A 22 11.71 -6.70 -5.95
CA ALA A 22 10.95 -7.69 -6.71
C ALA A 22 11.23 -7.63 -8.22
N SER A 23 10.88 -8.70 -8.94
CA SER A 23 10.97 -8.72 -10.42
C SER A 23 10.22 -7.54 -11.04
N PRO A 24 10.79 -6.77 -11.98
CA PRO A 24 10.14 -5.58 -12.52
C PRO A 24 8.78 -5.86 -13.16
N GLY A 25 7.83 -4.94 -12.96
CA GLY A 25 6.55 -4.96 -13.64
C GLY A 25 6.61 -4.40 -15.08
N PRO A 26 5.52 -4.53 -15.87
CA PRO A 26 4.25 -5.13 -15.48
C PRO A 26 4.30 -6.65 -15.41
N TRP A 27 3.64 -7.23 -14.42
CA TRP A 27 3.42 -8.67 -14.37
C TRP A 27 2.16 -9.04 -15.15
N HIS A 28 2.16 -10.23 -15.75
CA HIS A 28 1.03 -10.75 -16.52
C HIS A 28 0.89 -12.27 -16.29
N LEU A 29 -0.20 -12.83 -16.80
CA LEU A 29 -0.45 -14.27 -16.72
C LEU A 29 0.12 -14.96 -17.97
N ASN A 30 0.63 -16.19 -17.81
CA ASN A 30 0.89 -17.08 -18.93
C ASN A 30 -0.43 -17.48 -19.64
N ALA A 31 -0.32 -18.23 -20.74
CA ALA A 31 -1.50 -18.65 -21.54
C ALA A 31 -2.48 -19.54 -20.75
N GLU A 32 -1.99 -20.33 -19.79
CA GLU A 32 -2.79 -21.27 -19.00
C GLU A 32 -3.41 -20.61 -17.74
N HIS A 33 -3.00 -19.36 -17.45
CA HIS A 33 -3.40 -18.54 -16.31
C HIS A 33 -3.05 -19.13 -14.93
N ASP A 34 -2.02 -19.96 -14.86
CA ASP A 34 -1.52 -20.57 -13.63
C ASP A 34 -0.13 -20.08 -13.22
N GLU A 35 0.57 -19.35 -14.09
CA GLU A 35 1.85 -18.69 -13.78
C GLU A 35 1.72 -17.17 -13.88
N VAL A 36 2.55 -16.48 -13.10
CA VAL A 36 2.76 -15.03 -13.18
C VAL A 36 4.14 -14.77 -13.75
N ILE A 37 4.18 -13.98 -14.82
CA ILE A 37 5.36 -13.69 -15.62
C ILE A 37 5.66 -12.19 -15.53
N ALA A 38 6.92 -11.85 -15.30
CA ALA A 38 7.43 -10.48 -15.31
C ALA A 38 7.77 -10.03 -16.74
N VAL A 39 8.43 -8.87 -16.85
CA VAL A 39 9.08 -8.48 -18.11
C VAL A 39 10.15 -9.50 -18.50
N ASP A 40 10.48 -9.54 -19.79
CA ASP A 40 11.49 -10.44 -20.37
C ASP A 40 11.19 -11.95 -20.20
N ASP A 41 9.90 -12.29 -20.06
CA ASP A 41 9.40 -13.67 -19.92
C ASP A 41 9.97 -14.44 -18.71
N ILE A 42 10.34 -13.71 -17.64
CA ILE A 42 10.84 -14.28 -16.40
C ILE A 42 9.66 -14.73 -15.53
N GLU A 43 9.60 -16.00 -15.16
CA GLU A 43 8.62 -16.50 -14.20
C GLU A 43 8.84 -15.86 -12.81
N VAL A 44 7.79 -15.24 -12.27
CA VAL A 44 7.74 -14.72 -10.90
C VAL A 44 7.34 -15.82 -9.94
N CYS A 45 6.26 -16.53 -10.28
CA CYS A 45 5.79 -17.69 -9.53
C CYS A 45 4.77 -18.51 -10.33
N THR A 46 4.70 -19.79 -10.02
CA THR A 46 3.56 -20.66 -10.32
C THR A 46 2.53 -20.59 -9.18
N ALA A 47 1.27 -20.27 -9.49
CA ALA A 47 0.18 -20.29 -8.53
C ALA A 47 -0.31 -21.71 -8.25
N PHE A 48 -0.68 -22.01 -7.00
CA PHE A 48 -1.20 -23.31 -6.61
C PHE A 48 -2.47 -23.18 -5.75
N ALA A 49 -3.48 -23.98 -6.06
CA ALA A 49 -4.70 -24.10 -5.25
C ALA A 49 -5.38 -25.46 -5.49
N LEU A 50 -6.27 -25.86 -4.56
CA LEU A 50 -7.03 -27.12 -4.65
C LEU A 50 -8.06 -27.17 -5.78
N SER A 51 -8.35 -26.03 -6.42
CA SER A 51 -9.22 -25.97 -7.61
C SER A 51 -8.63 -25.03 -8.66
N SER A 52 -8.84 -25.37 -9.94
CA SER A 52 -8.33 -24.57 -11.06
C SER A 52 -8.90 -23.14 -11.08
N ASN A 53 -10.12 -22.93 -10.58
CA ASN A 53 -10.70 -21.59 -10.47
C ASN A 53 -9.98 -20.75 -9.41
N GLN A 54 -9.71 -21.33 -8.23
CA GLN A 54 -8.94 -20.64 -7.20
C GLN A 54 -7.52 -20.36 -7.67
N GLN A 55 -6.87 -21.31 -8.34
CA GLN A 55 -5.51 -21.16 -8.86
C GLN A 55 -5.42 -19.95 -9.81
N ARG A 56 -6.32 -19.90 -10.82
CA ARG A 56 -6.37 -18.77 -11.76
C ARG A 56 -6.69 -17.43 -11.08
N ASN A 57 -7.53 -17.45 -10.06
CA ASN A 57 -7.84 -16.23 -9.30
C ASN A 57 -6.67 -15.77 -8.42
N THR A 58 -5.91 -16.70 -7.85
CA THR A 58 -4.68 -16.43 -7.10
C THR A 58 -3.62 -15.82 -8.03
N ALA A 59 -3.36 -16.46 -9.18
CA ALA A 59 -2.42 -15.92 -10.17
C ALA A 59 -2.81 -14.51 -10.61
N ARG A 60 -4.11 -14.30 -10.91
CA ARG A 60 -4.65 -12.98 -11.26
C ARG A 60 -4.45 -11.94 -10.15
N HIS A 61 -4.66 -12.33 -8.89
CA HIS A 61 -4.43 -11.45 -7.75
C HIS A 61 -2.95 -11.06 -7.66
N ILE A 62 -2.03 -12.02 -7.75
CA ILE A 62 -0.59 -11.75 -7.72
C ILE A 62 -0.18 -10.82 -8.87
N ALA A 63 -0.55 -11.14 -10.12
CA ALA A 63 -0.24 -10.30 -11.28
C ALA A 63 -0.82 -8.88 -11.18
N ARG A 64 -2.00 -8.72 -10.55
CA ARG A 64 -2.64 -7.42 -10.32
C ARG A 64 -1.86 -6.55 -9.34
N HIS A 65 -1.11 -7.14 -8.42
CA HIS A 65 -0.31 -6.48 -7.39
C HIS A 65 1.17 -6.40 -7.77
N ASP A 66 1.45 -6.16 -9.05
CA ASP A 66 2.82 -6.02 -9.57
C ASP A 66 3.59 -4.83 -8.94
N PRO A 67 4.92 -4.90 -8.87
CA PRO A 67 5.75 -3.85 -8.28
C PRO A 67 5.56 -2.46 -8.89
N SER A 68 5.36 -2.35 -10.21
CA SER A 68 5.17 -1.04 -10.86
C SER A 68 3.84 -0.39 -10.47
N ARG A 69 2.79 -1.17 -10.19
CA ARG A 69 1.57 -0.66 -9.57
C ARG A 69 1.81 -0.25 -8.11
N VAL A 70 2.46 -1.09 -7.30
CA VAL A 70 2.73 -0.80 -5.88
C VAL A 70 3.52 0.51 -5.72
N LEU A 71 4.57 0.69 -6.51
CA LEU A 71 5.37 1.93 -6.52
C LEU A 71 4.52 3.15 -6.87
N ARG A 72 3.59 3.06 -7.84
CA ARG A 72 2.67 4.16 -8.15
C ARG A 72 1.73 4.49 -6.99
N GLU A 73 1.24 3.49 -6.26
CA GLU A 73 0.41 3.71 -5.07
C GLU A 73 1.19 4.38 -3.94
N ILE A 74 2.44 3.98 -3.72
CA ILE A 74 3.34 4.60 -2.74
C ILE A 74 3.56 6.07 -3.08
N GLN A 75 3.87 6.37 -4.35
CA GLN A 75 4.07 7.74 -4.80
C GLN A 75 2.82 8.61 -4.62
N ALA A 76 1.63 8.06 -4.91
CA ALA A 76 0.37 8.76 -4.66
C ALA A 76 0.14 9.04 -3.16
N LYS A 77 0.41 8.08 -2.28
CA LYS A 77 0.27 8.25 -0.82
C LYS A 77 1.29 9.27 -0.27
N ARG A 78 2.54 9.25 -0.77
CA ARG A 78 3.56 10.25 -0.41
C ARG A 78 3.19 11.66 -0.87
N ALA A 79 2.64 11.81 -2.06
CA ALA A 79 2.13 13.09 -2.54
C ALA A 79 1.03 13.64 -1.62
N LEU A 80 0.10 12.77 -1.19
CA LEU A 80 -0.95 13.15 -0.24
C LEU A 80 -0.36 13.60 1.12
N LEU A 81 0.62 12.87 1.65
CA LEU A 81 1.31 13.26 2.88
C LEU A 81 2.05 14.60 2.75
N ALA A 82 2.66 14.87 1.60
CA ALA A 82 3.31 16.15 1.33
C ALA A 82 2.30 17.30 1.31
N ILE A 83 1.13 17.11 0.67
CA ILE A 83 0.04 18.09 0.68
C ILE A 83 -0.41 18.38 2.12
N TYR A 84 -0.58 17.35 2.94
CA TYR A 84 -0.98 17.51 4.33
C TYR A 84 0.05 18.28 5.17
N LYS A 85 1.32 17.87 5.11
CA LYS A 85 2.40 18.54 5.84
C LYS A 85 2.48 20.01 5.46
N HIS A 86 2.41 20.31 4.17
CA HIS A 86 2.41 21.68 3.67
C HIS A 86 1.24 22.49 4.23
N ALA A 87 0.03 21.92 4.25
CA ALA A 87 -1.15 22.60 4.74
C ALA A 87 -1.12 22.87 6.26
N ILE A 88 -0.49 22.00 7.05
CA ILE A 88 -0.24 22.24 8.48
C ILE A 88 0.77 23.38 8.65
N GLU A 89 1.88 23.34 7.92
CA GLU A 89 2.98 24.30 8.04
C GLU A 89 2.55 25.73 7.65
N THR A 90 1.70 25.84 6.63
CA THR A 90 1.20 27.12 6.09
C THR A 90 -0.05 27.63 6.79
N TRP A 91 -0.67 26.82 7.66
CA TRP A 91 -1.99 27.10 8.23
C TRP A 91 -3.10 27.25 7.18
N ASP A 92 -2.93 26.65 6.00
CA ASP A 92 -3.97 26.58 4.96
C ASP A 92 -5.19 25.78 5.41
N ILE A 93 -5.02 24.93 6.42
CA ILE A 93 -6.09 24.17 7.08
C ILE A 93 -6.24 24.66 8.52
N VAL A 94 -7.45 25.09 8.87
CA VAL A 94 -7.80 25.59 10.20
C VAL A 94 -9.05 24.91 10.74
N GLY A 95 -9.22 24.92 12.06
CA GLY A 95 -10.38 24.35 12.74
C GLY A 95 -10.56 22.86 12.43
N ASP A 96 -11.78 22.47 12.09
CA ASP A 96 -12.14 21.06 11.84
C ASP A 96 -11.44 20.45 10.62
N GLY A 97 -10.88 21.25 9.72
CA GLY A 97 -10.12 20.73 8.58
C GLY A 97 -8.90 19.92 9.01
N PHE A 98 -8.28 20.25 10.15
CA PHE A 98 -7.14 19.48 10.68
C PHE A 98 -7.56 18.05 11.03
N ARG A 99 -8.70 17.91 11.71
CA ARG A 99 -9.26 16.61 12.10
C ARG A 99 -9.61 15.75 10.90
N VAL A 100 -10.13 16.36 9.83
CA VAL A 100 -10.44 15.62 8.59
C VAL A 100 -9.18 15.01 7.98
N VAL A 101 -8.08 15.76 7.90
CA VAL A 101 -6.85 15.23 7.31
C VAL A 101 -6.15 14.24 8.23
N GLU A 102 -6.14 14.48 9.55
CA GLU A 102 -5.65 13.51 10.52
C GLU A 102 -6.37 12.17 10.38
N ARG A 103 -7.70 12.17 10.28
CA ARG A 103 -8.50 10.95 10.05
C ARG A 103 -8.19 10.27 8.71
N ALA A 104 -7.90 11.04 7.66
CA ALA A 104 -7.48 10.47 6.39
C ALA A 104 -6.13 9.74 6.51
N VAL A 105 -5.16 10.30 7.25
CA VAL A 105 -3.87 9.65 7.52
C VAL A 105 -4.06 8.39 8.36
N VAL A 106 -4.90 8.44 9.41
CA VAL A 106 -5.23 7.25 10.22
C VAL A 106 -5.87 6.15 9.37
N ALA A 107 -6.80 6.49 8.47
CA ALA A 107 -7.43 5.52 7.59
C ALA A 107 -6.42 4.86 6.63
N LEU A 108 -5.40 5.59 6.16
CA LEU A 108 -4.32 5.03 5.36
C LEU A 108 -3.36 4.17 6.18
N ALA A 109 -3.06 4.58 7.42
CA ALA A 109 -2.23 3.81 8.35
C ALA A 109 -2.90 2.48 8.74
N ALA A 110 -4.24 2.42 8.78
CA ALA A 110 -5.00 1.22 9.12
C ALA A 110 -4.78 0.03 8.15
N VAL A 111 -4.22 0.27 6.95
CA VAL A 111 -3.77 -0.81 6.05
C VAL A 111 -2.74 -1.71 6.73
N TYR A 112 -1.98 -1.18 7.69
CA TYR A 112 -0.94 -1.87 8.45
C TYR A 112 -1.40 -2.18 9.88
N SER A 113 -2.70 -2.40 10.11
CA SER A 113 -3.26 -2.63 11.46
C SER A 113 -2.75 -3.88 12.17
N ASP A 114 -2.16 -4.80 11.40
CA ASP A 114 -1.50 -6.03 11.85
C ASP A 114 -0.01 -5.82 12.19
N HIS A 115 0.55 -4.64 11.89
CA HIS A 115 1.94 -4.32 12.18
C HIS A 115 2.14 -4.04 13.70
N PRO A 116 3.19 -4.56 14.35
CA PRO A 116 3.40 -4.40 15.81
C PRO A 116 3.52 -2.95 16.28
N ASP A 117 4.08 -2.06 15.44
CA ASP A 117 4.18 -0.62 15.75
C ASP A 117 2.88 0.17 15.50
N TYR A 118 1.83 -0.44 14.97
CA TYR A 118 0.55 0.22 14.75
C TYR A 118 -0.13 0.46 16.11
N ASP A 119 -0.53 1.70 16.38
CA ASP A 119 -1.27 2.03 17.58
C ASP A 119 -2.79 2.03 17.27
N PRO A 120 -3.56 1.04 17.77
CA PRO A 120 -5.00 0.96 17.50
C PRO A 120 -5.79 2.12 18.12
N THR A 121 -5.21 2.89 19.06
CA THR A 121 -5.86 4.06 19.63
C THR A 121 -6.06 5.18 18.61
N TRP A 122 -5.27 5.22 17.54
CA TRP A 122 -5.46 6.18 16.44
C TRP A 122 -6.82 6.05 15.77
N ALA A 123 -7.34 4.82 15.63
CA ALA A 123 -8.64 4.55 15.01
C ALA A 123 -9.84 4.74 15.95
N THR A 124 -9.60 4.71 17.27
CA THR A 124 -10.64 4.80 18.31
C THR A 124 -10.69 6.14 19.02
N ALA A 125 -9.69 7.00 18.80
CA ALA A 125 -9.68 8.40 19.22
C ALA A 125 -10.71 9.21 18.42
N GLU A 126 -12.01 8.89 18.60
CA GLU A 126 -13.22 9.68 18.31
C GLU A 126 -14.50 8.79 18.32
N THR A 127 -14.75 8.07 19.42
CA THR A 127 -16.17 7.88 19.83
C THR A 127 -16.50 8.99 20.81
N ILE A 128 -16.94 10.14 20.28
CA ILE A 128 -17.65 11.18 21.04
C ILE A 128 -18.99 11.40 20.35
#